data_AF-A0A7S7RQR8-F1
#
_entry.id   AF-A0A7S7RQR8-F1
#
_cell.length_a   1.000
_cell.length_b   1.000
_cell.length_c   1.000
_cell.angle_alpha   90.00
_cell.angle_beta   90.00
_cell.angle_gamma   90.00
#
_symmetry.space_group_name_H-M   'P 1'
#
loop_
_entity.id
_entity.type
_entity.pdbx_description
1 polymer ?
#
loop_
_entity_poly.entity_id
_entity_poly.type
_entity_poly.pdbx_seq_one_letter_code
_entity_poly.pdbx_strand_id
1 'polypeptide(L)'
;MKRNLQNLILIALLPLLIFFIYDAGEPEEVSTDTVKAKIAEKKIAEKKIVTKEQIVEQTDVRNKKELFLDLIVPAVDLVYDELDLQYKETINLLENNSSIEKILELKQMYKVTSDEELLMALKPHPKSIAISQAAMESAWITSRFYKEANNLFGVWSFNKHEPRIAALEKRGDKKVWLKKYSTVVDSVRDYYITLARSSAFKEFRELKMKTDDPYKLVKELDDYSELGEKYPKQLSSMIKYNKFYLYDE
;
A
#
# COMPACT_ATOMS: atom_id res chain seq x y z
N MET A 1 -40.23 -76.81 31.48
CA MET A 1 -39.38 -77.97 31.13
C MET A 1 -39.01 -77.85 29.65
N LYS A 2 -37.71 -77.87 29.31
CA LYS A 2 -37.05 -77.72 27.98
C LYS A 2 -37.13 -76.29 27.38
N ARG A 3 -36.07 -75.47 27.21
CA ARG A 3 -34.64 -75.53 26.82
C ARG A 3 -34.36 -75.89 25.34
N ASN A 4 -33.51 -75.02 24.77
CA ASN A 4 -32.73 -75.05 23.51
C ASN A 4 -33.42 -74.34 22.33
N LEU A 5 -32.80 -73.36 21.66
CA LEU A 5 -31.47 -73.45 21.04
C LEU A 5 -30.71 -72.10 21.06
N GLN A 6 -29.44 -72.15 21.46
CA GLN A 6 -28.44 -71.10 21.24
C GLN A 6 -27.96 -71.18 19.78
N ASN A 7 -27.78 -70.03 19.13
CA ASN A 7 -26.62 -69.73 18.26
C ASN A 7 -26.61 -68.25 17.83
N LEU A 8 -25.68 -67.53 18.44
CA LEU A 8 -24.80 -66.46 17.94
C LEU A 8 -25.02 -65.93 16.50
N ILE A 9 -25.11 -64.61 16.34
CA ILE A 9 -24.30 -63.78 15.40
C ILE A 9 -24.39 -62.31 15.84
N LEU A 10 -23.21 -61.69 15.88
CA LEU A 10 -22.87 -60.34 16.28
C LEU A 10 -22.89 -59.42 15.05
N ILE A 11 -23.70 -58.34 15.02
CA ILE A 11 -23.45 -57.18 14.14
C ILE A 11 -23.85 -55.89 14.87
N ALA A 12 -22.87 -55.00 15.02
CA ALA A 12 -22.99 -53.66 15.56
C ALA A 12 -23.70 -52.71 14.58
N LEU A 13 -24.52 -51.77 15.09
CA LEU A 13 -25.05 -50.65 14.32
C LEU A 13 -24.90 -49.32 15.10
N LEU A 14 -24.25 -48.38 14.41
CA LEU A 14 -23.86 -47.01 14.74
C LEU A 14 -24.95 -46.12 15.37
N PRO A 15 -24.58 -45.11 16.18
CA PRO A 15 -25.32 -43.86 16.24
C PRO A 15 -24.78 -42.85 15.21
N LEU A 16 -25.70 -42.27 14.43
CA LEU A 16 -25.50 -41.16 13.50
C LEU A 16 -24.81 -39.97 14.20
N LEU A 17 -23.69 -39.52 13.62
CA LEU A 17 -23.06 -38.24 13.93
C LEU A 17 -23.63 -37.20 12.96
N ILE A 18 -24.38 -36.24 13.51
CA ILE A 18 -24.92 -35.09 12.78
C ILE A 18 -23.74 -34.23 12.33
N PHE A 19 -23.43 -34.27 11.04
CA PHE A 19 -22.58 -33.29 10.37
C PHE A 19 -23.33 -31.96 10.34
N PHE A 20 -22.94 -31.02 11.22
CA PHE A 20 -23.15 -29.60 10.98
C PHE A 20 -22.28 -29.21 9.79
N ILE A 21 -22.89 -29.14 8.61
CA ILE A 21 -22.29 -28.50 7.43
C ILE A 21 -22.30 -27.00 7.73
N TYR A 22 -21.11 -26.46 7.97
CA TYR A 22 -20.84 -25.04 7.99
C TYR A 22 -20.89 -24.57 6.54
N ASP A 23 -21.99 -23.90 6.17
CA ASP A 23 -22.13 -23.20 4.91
C ASP A 23 -21.28 -21.91 4.98
N ALA A 24 -19.97 -22.06 4.76
CA ALA A 24 -19.10 -20.94 4.47
C ALA A 24 -19.37 -20.53 3.02
N GLY A 25 -20.28 -19.58 2.83
CA GLY A 25 -20.45 -18.90 1.55
C GLY A 25 -19.08 -18.44 1.06
N GLU A 26 -18.73 -18.81 -0.17
CA GLU A 26 -17.53 -18.31 -0.83
C GLU A 26 -17.53 -16.78 -0.79
N PRO A 27 -16.39 -16.13 -0.51
CA PRO A 27 -16.34 -14.67 -0.52
C PRO A 27 -16.76 -14.17 -1.90
N GLU A 28 -17.82 -13.37 -1.95
CA GLU A 28 -18.37 -12.77 -3.16
C GLU A 28 -17.28 -11.95 -3.86
N GLU A 29 -16.80 -12.42 -5.01
CA GLU A 29 -15.77 -11.75 -5.80
C GLU A 29 -16.31 -10.41 -6.32
N VAL A 30 -15.91 -9.31 -5.69
CA VAL A 30 -16.37 -7.96 -6.06
C VAL A 30 -15.91 -7.65 -7.49
N SER A 31 -16.86 -7.40 -8.40
CA SER A 31 -16.56 -7.15 -9.82
C SER A 31 -15.65 -5.93 -10.02
N THR A 32 -14.78 -5.98 -11.03
CA THR A 32 -13.83 -4.90 -11.37
C THR A 32 -14.51 -3.56 -11.62
N ASP A 33 -15.72 -3.56 -12.18
CA ASP A 33 -16.53 -2.35 -12.40
C ASP A 33 -16.98 -1.70 -11.08
N THR A 34 -17.31 -2.52 -10.07
CA THR A 34 -17.66 -2.04 -8.73
C THR A 34 -16.45 -1.40 -8.05
N VAL A 35 -15.26 -1.99 -8.20
CA VAL A 35 -14.01 -1.40 -7.68
C VAL A 35 -13.69 -0.07 -8.36
N LYS A 36 -13.81 0.00 -9.69
CA LYS A 36 -13.63 1.24 -10.45
C LYS A 36 -14.59 2.35 -10.04
N ALA A 37 -15.85 2.02 -9.78
CA ALA A 37 -16.84 2.96 -9.28
C ALA A 37 -16.45 3.52 -7.90
N LYS A 38 -16.07 2.65 -6.95
CA LYS A 38 -15.58 3.07 -5.62
C LYS A 38 -14.35 3.98 -5.70
N ILE A 39 -13.38 3.66 -6.58
CA ILE A 39 -12.20 4.50 -6.81
C ILE A 39 -12.62 5.86 -7.37
N ALA A 40 -13.57 5.90 -8.33
CA ALA A 40 -14.07 7.15 -8.88
C ALA A 40 -14.78 8.02 -7.82
N GLU A 41 -15.57 7.42 -6.95
CA GLU A 41 -16.18 8.12 -5.80
C GLU A 41 -15.13 8.67 -4.84
N LYS A 42 -14.10 7.89 -4.49
CA LYS A 42 -12.97 8.33 -3.66
C LYS A 42 -12.22 9.51 -4.30
N LYS A 43 -12.03 9.53 -5.62
CA LYS A 43 -11.44 10.67 -6.35
C LYS A 43 -12.30 11.92 -6.27
N ILE A 44 -13.63 11.77 -6.40
CA ILE A 44 -14.56 12.90 -6.27
C ILE A 44 -14.55 13.42 -4.83
N ALA A 45 -14.52 12.54 -3.84
CA ALA A 45 -14.43 12.90 -2.44
C ALA A 45 -13.12 13.62 -2.11
N GLU A 46 -11.97 13.10 -2.56
CA GLU A 46 -10.65 13.76 -2.38
C GLU A 46 -10.64 15.16 -2.98
N LYS A 47 -11.17 15.34 -4.20
CA LYS A 47 -11.29 16.65 -4.83
C LYS A 47 -12.25 17.60 -4.08
N LYS A 48 -13.20 17.05 -3.30
CA LYS A 48 -14.13 17.81 -2.44
C LYS A 48 -13.58 18.07 -1.04
N ILE A 49 -12.60 17.29 -0.56
CA ILE A 49 -11.88 17.52 0.71
C ILE A 49 -10.92 18.71 0.51
N VAL A 50 -11.55 19.89 0.46
CA VAL A 50 -11.15 21.16 1.07
C VAL A 50 -9.78 21.77 0.70
N THR A 51 -9.87 23.00 0.19
CA THR A 51 -8.78 23.96 0.01
C THR A 51 -8.04 24.26 1.31
N LYS A 52 -6.72 24.46 1.17
CA LYS A 52 -5.73 24.73 2.24
C LYS A 52 -6.17 25.78 3.26
N GLU A 53 -7.00 26.74 2.88
CA GLU A 53 -7.46 27.82 3.75
C GLU A 53 -8.37 27.37 4.92
N GLN A 54 -9.19 26.32 4.77
CA GLN A 54 -10.13 25.92 5.83
C GLN A 54 -9.49 25.06 6.95
N ILE A 55 -8.29 24.52 6.74
CA ILE A 55 -7.58 23.66 7.71
C ILE A 55 -6.86 24.51 8.78
N VAL A 56 -6.53 25.77 8.47
CA VAL A 56 -5.70 26.64 9.33
C VAL A 56 -6.50 27.30 10.46
N GLU A 57 -7.83 27.42 10.32
CA GLU A 57 -8.67 28.21 11.24
C GLU A 57 -9.22 27.43 12.46
N GLN A 58 -9.05 26.08 12.49
CA GLN A 58 -9.58 25.23 13.58
C GLN A 58 -8.53 24.58 14.49
N THR A 59 -7.27 25.01 14.43
CA THR A 59 -6.23 24.44 15.31
C THR A 59 -6.21 25.09 16.69
N ASP A 60 -7.19 24.73 17.52
CA ASP A 60 -6.93 24.55 18.96
C ASP A 60 -6.87 23.02 19.21
N VAL A 61 -5.64 22.50 19.31
CA VAL A 61 -5.25 21.18 19.87
C VAL A 61 -6.12 19.95 19.49
N ARG A 62 -6.69 19.87 18.27
CA ARG A 62 -6.98 18.55 17.66
C ARG A 62 -5.65 17.93 17.24
N ASN A 63 -5.37 16.74 17.73
CA ASN A 63 -4.02 16.16 17.73
C ASN A 63 -3.45 16.10 16.30
N LYS A 64 -2.23 16.58 16.07
CA LYS A 64 -1.55 16.53 14.76
C LYS A 64 -1.59 15.12 14.12
N LYS A 65 -1.64 14.07 14.94
CA LYS A 65 -1.79 12.69 14.49
C LYS A 65 -3.18 12.38 13.92
N GLU A 66 -4.24 12.94 14.50
CA GLU A 66 -5.62 12.77 14.02
C GLU A 66 -5.77 13.45 12.66
N LEU A 67 -5.33 14.71 12.54
CA LEU A 67 -5.33 15.41 11.25
C LEU A 67 -4.45 14.70 10.21
N PHE A 68 -3.31 14.13 10.63
CA PHE A 68 -2.49 13.29 9.75
C PHE A 68 -3.30 12.09 9.22
N LEU A 69 -4.01 11.38 10.08
CA LEU A 69 -4.80 10.22 9.66
C LEU A 69 -5.93 10.63 8.71
N ASP A 70 -6.67 11.69 9.03
CA ASP A 70 -7.78 12.19 8.22
C ASP A 70 -7.37 12.58 6.80
N LEU A 71 -6.14 13.09 6.63
CA LEU A 71 -5.63 13.55 5.34
C LEU A 71 -4.86 12.46 4.58
N ILE A 72 -4.05 11.67 5.28
CA ILE A 72 -3.07 10.79 4.63
C ILE A 72 -3.63 9.40 4.38
N VAL A 73 -4.43 8.85 5.30
CA VAL A 73 -4.98 7.49 5.12
C VAL A 73 -5.87 7.42 3.88
N PRO A 74 -6.84 8.34 3.64
CA PRO A 74 -7.66 8.27 2.43
C PRO A 74 -6.85 8.40 1.14
N ALA A 75 -5.76 9.18 1.14
CA ALA A 75 -4.88 9.31 -0.01
C ALA A 75 -4.08 8.02 -0.27
N VAL A 76 -3.59 7.36 0.79
CA VAL A 76 -2.92 6.05 0.69
C VAL A 76 -3.90 4.98 0.23
N ASP A 77 -5.11 4.92 0.79
CA ASP A 77 -6.14 3.96 0.40
C ASP A 77 -6.49 4.10 -1.08
N LEU A 78 -6.70 5.34 -1.56
CA LEU A 78 -7.03 5.58 -2.95
C LEU A 78 -5.90 5.08 -3.89
N VAL A 79 -4.64 5.41 -3.58
CA VAL A 79 -3.52 4.99 -4.44
C VAL A 79 -3.29 3.48 -4.34
N TYR A 80 -3.45 2.89 -3.16
CA TYR A 80 -3.35 1.45 -2.98
C TYR A 80 -4.38 0.72 -3.83
N ASP A 81 -5.65 1.14 -3.79
CA ASP A 81 -6.74 0.53 -4.58
C ASP A 81 -6.48 0.66 -6.09
N GLU A 82 -5.98 1.81 -6.54
CA GLU A 82 -5.59 2.01 -7.95
C GLU A 82 -4.51 1.02 -8.39
N LEU A 83 -3.48 0.84 -7.56
CA LEU A 83 -2.34 -0.03 -7.87
C LEU A 83 -2.70 -1.52 -7.77
N ASP A 84 -3.51 -1.90 -6.78
CA ASP A 84 -4.01 -3.26 -6.62
C ASP A 84 -4.91 -3.66 -7.80
N LEU A 85 -5.80 -2.76 -8.23
CA LEU A 85 -6.59 -2.97 -9.43
C LEU A 85 -5.70 -3.11 -10.67
N GLN A 86 -4.72 -2.23 -10.85
CA GLN A 86 -3.78 -2.31 -11.99
C GLN A 86 -2.98 -3.63 -11.98
N TYR A 87 -2.56 -4.08 -10.80
CA TYR A 87 -1.86 -5.35 -10.62
C TYR A 87 -2.73 -6.53 -11.05
N LYS A 88 -3.97 -6.62 -10.53
CA LYS A 88 -4.94 -7.67 -10.88
C LYS A 88 -5.34 -7.66 -12.36
N GLU A 89 -5.58 -6.49 -12.93
CA GLU A 89 -5.84 -6.35 -14.37
C GLU A 89 -4.64 -6.83 -15.19
N THR A 90 -3.42 -6.51 -14.78
CA THR A 90 -2.21 -6.94 -15.48
C THR A 90 -2.02 -8.45 -15.44
N ILE A 91 -2.32 -9.12 -14.32
CA ILE A 91 -2.33 -10.59 -14.24
C ILE A 91 -3.29 -11.16 -15.30
N ASN A 92 -4.53 -10.68 -15.33
CA ASN A 92 -5.53 -11.14 -16.30
C ASN A 92 -5.09 -10.89 -17.75
N LEU A 93 -4.45 -9.76 -18.04
CA LEU A 93 -3.94 -9.45 -19.38
C LEU A 93 -2.85 -10.45 -19.80
N LEU A 94 -1.92 -10.77 -18.90
CA LEU A 94 -0.83 -11.71 -19.14
C LEU A 94 -1.35 -13.14 -19.33
N GLU A 95 -2.24 -13.61 -18.46
CA GLU A 95 -2.82 -14.96 -18.53
C GLU A 95 -3.61 -15.18 -19.83
N ASN A 96 -4.36 -14.16 -20.27
CA ASN A 96 -5.14 -14.21 -21.50
C ASN A 96 -4.33 -13.84 -22.76
N ASN A 97 -3.03 -13.55 -22.63
CA ASN A 97 -2.16 -13.07 -23.72
C ASN A 97 -2.78 -11.90 -24.50
N SER A 98 -3.42 -10.97 -23.79
CA SER A 98 -4.20 -9.88 -24.37
C SER A 98 -3.55 -8.52 -24.10
N SER A 99 -3.83 -7.53 -24.95
CA SER A 99 -3.34 -6.14 -24.81
C SER A 99 -1.82 -6.01 -24.66
N ILE A 100 -1.05 -6.65 -25.55
CA ILE A 100 0.42 -6.63 -25.55
C ILE A 100 0.98 -5.20 -25.49
N GLU A 101 0.39 -4.26 -26.23
CA GLU A 101 0.79 -2.84 -26.21
C GLU A 101 0.72 -2.27 -24.79
N LYS A 102 -0.33 -2.60 -24.03
CA LYS A 102 -0.49 -2.12 -22.65
C LYS A 102 0.58 -2.67 -21.73
N ILE A 103 0.91 -3.95 -21.86
CA ILE A 103 1.99 -4.59 -21.11
C ILE A 103 3.34 -3.93 -21.43
N LEU A 104 3.61 -3.64 -22.71
CA LEU A 104 4.85 -2.97 -23.12
C LEU A 104 4.95 -1.54 -22.56
N GLU A 105 3.86 -0.77 -22.56
CA GLU A 105 3.81 0.55 -21.90
C GLU A 105 4.15 0.46 -20.41
N LEU A 106 3.55 -0.51 -19.71
CA LEU A 106 3.78 -0.72 -18.28
C LEU A 106 5.24 -1.12 -18.02
N LYS A 107 5.79 -2.06 -18.80
CA LYS A 107 7.22 -2.43 -18.72
C LYS A 107 8.14 -1.23 -18.89
N GLN A 108 7.85 -0.37 -19.87
CA GLN A 108 8.60 0.87 -20.09
C GLN A 108 8.48 1.84 -18.92
N MET A 109 7.27 2.04 -18.39
CA MET A 109 7.00 2.93 -17.25
C MET A 109 7.78 2.48 -16.01
N TYR A 110 7.69 1.19 -15.67
CA TYR A 110 8.32 0.59 -14.50
C TYR A 110 9.80 0.22 -14.72
N LYS A 111 10.32 0.38 -15.95
CA LYS A 111 11.72 0.09 -16.33
C LYS A 111 12.11 -1.37 -16.08
N VAL A 112 11.23 -2.29 -16.46
CA VAL A 112 11.40 -3.74 -16.31
C VAL A 112 11.29 -4.42 -17.66
N THR A 113 11.78 -5.66 -17.76
CA THR A 113 11.85 -6.37 -19.05
C THR A 113 10.98 -7.63 -19.09
N SER A 114 10.87 -8.35 -17.97
CA SER A 114 10.05 -9.56 -17.87
C SER A 114 8.67 -9.27 -17.31
N ASP A 115 7.73 -10.20 -17.55
CA ASP A 115 6.39 -10.13 -16.97
C ASP A 115 6.43 -10.34 -15.44
N GLU A 116 7.34 -11.19 -14.97
CA GLU A 116 7.59 -11.41 -13.54
C GLU A 116 8.06 -10.12 -12.83
N GLU A 117 9.05 -9.43 -13.41
CA GLU A 117 9.52 -8.14 -12.90
C GLU A 117 8.41 -7.07 -12.92
N LEU A 118 7.54 -7.10 -13.93
CA LEU A 118 6.40 -6.20 -13.99
C LEU A 118 5.40 -6.48 -12.87
N LEU A 119 5.02 -7.72 -12.63
CA LEU A 119 4.12 -8.08 -11.53
C LEU A 119 4.72 -7.71 -10.16
N MET A 120 6.02 -7.96 -9.97
CA MET A 120 6.76 -7.50 -8.79
C MET A 120 6.78 -5.98 -8.65
N ALA A 121 6.87 -5.22 -9.74
CA ALA A 121 6.81 -3.77 -9.69
C ALA A 121 5.41 -3.27 -9.31
N LEU A 122 4.37 -3.85 -9.91
CA LEU A 122 2.98 -3.43 -9.80
C LEU A 122 2.32 -3.77 -8.45
N LYS A 123 2.60 -4.94 -7.87
CA LYS A 123 1.95 -5.35 -6.61
C LYS A 123 2.17 -4.27 -5.53
N PRO A 124 1.15 -3.57 -5.02
CA PRO A 124 1.37 -2.59 -3.95
C PRO A 124 1.83 -3.31 -2.67
N HIS A 125 2.64 -2.62 -1.88
CA HIS A 125 3.01 -3.10 -0.54
C HIS A 125 1.94 -2.65 0.48
N PRO A 126 1.88 -3.28 1.68
CA PRO A 126 0.90 -2.93 2.71
C PRO A 126 0.84 -1.42 3.01
N LYS A 127 -0.38 -0.91 3.21
CA LYS A 127 -0.69 0.51 3.44
C LYS A 127 0.03 1.05 4.67
N SER A 128 0.17 0.23 5.71
CA SER A 128 0.82 0.57 6.97
C SER A 128 2.27 1.05 6.79
N ILE A 129 2.99 0.52 5.81
CA ILE A 129 4.35 0.96 5.46
C ILE A 129 4.31 2.39 4.90
N ALA A 130 3.46 2.65 3.91
CA ALA A 130 3.33 3.98 3.29
C ALA A 130 2.90 5.04 4.32
N ILE A 131 1.90 4.71 5.15
CA ILE A 131 1.40 5.60 6.21
C ILE A 131 2.52 5.91 7.22
N SER A 132 3.28 4.90 7.63
CA SER A 132 4.38 5.08 8.59
C SER A 132 5.51 5.92 8.03
N GLN A 133 5.93 5.67 6.78
CA GLN A 133 6.95 6.48 6.12
C GLN A 133 6.44 7.91 5.92
N ALA A 134 5.21 8.11 5.47
CA ALA A 134 4.63 9.45 5.37
C ALA A 134 4.65 10.19 6.72
N ALA A 135 4.33 9.52 7.84
CA ALA A 135 4.41 10.11 9.18
C ALA A 135 5.83 10.51 9.58
N MET A 136 6.80 9.61 9.34
CA MET A 136 8.22 9.84 9.64
C MET A 136 8.82 10.96 8.79
N GLU A 137 8.66 10.88 7.46
CA GLU A 137 9.30 11.79 6.50
C GLU A 137 8.67 13.19 6.48
N SER A 138 7.36 13.30 6.72
CA SER A 138 6.65 14.60 6.77
C SER A 138 6.62 15.24 8.15
N ALA A 139 7.21 14.59 9.16
CA ALA A 139 7.07 14.93 10.57
C ALA A 139 5.60 15.13 10.97
N TRP A 140 4.76 14.13 10.70
CA TRP A 140 3.30 14.20 10.92
C TRP A 140 2.68 15.44 10.29
N ILE A 141 2.87 15.61 8.98
CA ILE A 141 2.35 16.74 8.17
C ILE A 141 2.78 18.14 8.66
N THR A 142 3.81 18.24 9.51
CA THR A 142 4.29 19.55 10.00
C THR A 142 5.46 20.12 9.21
N SER A 143 6.14 19.29 8.42
CA SER A 143 7.26 19.66 7.55
C SER A 143 6.88 20.78 6.59
N ARG A 144 7.82 21.69 6.35
CA ARG A 144 7.69 22.74 5.33
C ARG A 144 7.44 22.17 3.94
N PHE A 145 8.11 21.07 3.57
CA PHE A 145 7.98 20.49 2.23
C PHE A 145 6.60 19.86 2.01
N TYR A 146 6.00 19.27 3.04
CA TYR A 146 4.59 18.91 2.98
C TYR A 146 3.72 20.16 2.86
N LYS A 147 3.86 21.11 3.80
CA LYS A 147 2.99 22.30 3.86
C LYS A 147 3.02 23.15 2.61
N GLU A 148 4.16 23.33 1.95
CA GLU A 148 4.29 24.21 0.79
C GLU A 148 4.24 23.47 -0.55
N ALA A 149 4.55 22.16 -0.56
CA ALA A 149 4.78 21.41 -1.78
C ALA A 149 4.07 20.04 -1.84
N ASN A 150 3.24 19.69 -0.86
CA ASN A 150 2.57 18.39 -0.73
C ASN A 150 3.55 17.20 -0.77
N ASN A 151 4.85 17.43 -0.53
CA ASN A 151 5.87 16.40 -0.64
C ASN A 151 6.00 15.68 0.72
N LEU A 152 5.30 14.56 0.84
CA LEU A 152 5.27 13.75 2.06
C LEU A 152 6.59 13.04 2.34
N PHE A 153 7.26 12.58 1.28
CA PHE A 153 8.36 11.61 1.37
C PHE A 153 9.73 12.24 1.11
N GLY A 154 9.80 13.58 1.06
CA GLY A 154 11.06 14.30 0.82
C GLY A 154 11.67 14.04 -0.56
N VAL A 155 10.87 13.73 -1.58
CA VAL A 155 11.37 13.32 -2.90
C VAL A 155 12.14 14.45 -3.58
N TRP A 156 13.36 14.17 -4.01
CA TRP A 156 14.23 15.14 -4.69
C TRP A 156 13.77 15.40 -6.12
N SER A 157 13.95 16.65 -6.56
CA SER A 157 13.69 17.09 -7.92
C SER A 157 15.02 17.31 -8.64
N PHE A 158 15.29 16.47 -9.63
CA PHE A 158 16.45 16.62 -10.53
C PHE A 158 16.08 17.30 -11.85
N ASN A 159 14.79 17.37 -12.19
CA ASN A 159 14.30 18.02 -13.39
C ASN A 159 13.98 19.50 -13.10
N LYS A 160 14.63 20.43 -13.79
CA LYS A 160 14.36 21.86 -13.61
C LYS A 160 13.04 22.36 -14.18
N HIS A 161 12.37 21.55 -14.99
CA HIS A 161 11.12 21.89 -15.66
C HIS A 161 9.88 21.37 -14.91
N GLU A 162 10.05 20.58 -13.86
CA GLU A 162 8.93 20.15 -13.01
C GLU A 162 8.72 21.13 -11.84
N PRO A 163 7.49 21.23 -11.30
CA PRO A 163 7.25 22.01 -10.10
C PRO A 163 8.13 21.53 -8.95
N ARG A 164 8.85 22.46 -8.32
CA ARG A 164 9.81 22.14 -7.27
C ARG A 164 10.00 23.28 -6.28
N ILE A 165 10.46 22.93 -5.09
CA ILE A 165 10.76 23.86 -4.01
C ILE A 165 12.21 23.70 -3.56
N ALA A 166 12.83 24.80 -3.19
CA ALA A 166 14.18 24.81 -2.66
C ALA A 166 14.23 24.33 -1.22
N ALA A 167 15.22 23.50 -0.89
CA ALA A 167 15.69 23.39 0.49
C ALA A 167 16.25 24.74 0.95
N LEU A 168 16.05 25.06 2.23
CA LEU A 168 16.60 26.29 2.83
C LEU A 168 18.13 26.20 2.93
N GLU A 169 18.63 25.01 3.26
CA GLU A 169 20.05 24.72 3.37
C GLU A 169 20.61 24.12 2.07
N LYS A 170 21.90 24.38 1.82
CA LYS A 170 22.64 23.73 0.74
C LYS A 170 23.22 22.41 1.25
N ARG A 171 23.35 21.42 0.36
CA ARG A 171 24.14 20.22 0.63
C ARG A 171 25.51 20.43 -0.02
N GLY A 172 26.50 20.80 0.78
CA GLY A 172 27.76 21.37 0.28
C GLY A 172 27.49 22.68 -0.48
N ASP A 173 28.01 22.81 -1.69
CA ASP A 173 27.83 24.02 -2.51
C ASP A 173 26.55 24.02 -3.35
N LYS A 174 25.84 22.89 -3.42
CA LYS A 174 24.69 22.72 -4.33
C LYS A 174 23.36 22.94 -3.61
N LYS A 175 22.48 23.69 -4.27
CA LYS A 175 21.10 23.88 -3.84
C LYS A 175 20.30 22.59 -4.09
N VAL A 176 19.72 22.01 -3.05
CA VAL A 176 18.84 20.85 -3.16
C VAL A 176 17.44 21.33 -3.50
N TRP A 177 16.81 20.63 -4.44
CA TRP A 177 15.44 20.88 -4.87
C TRP A 177 14.60 19.64 -4.57
N LEU A 178 13.39 19.86 -4.08
CA LEU A 178 12.42 18.81 -3.82
C LEU A 178 11.21 19.00 -4.73
N LYS A 179 10.60 17.89 -5.14
CA LYS A 179 9.40 17.92 -5.98
C LYS A 179 8.26 18.65 -5.27
N LYS A 180 7.41 19.32 -6.06
CA LYS A 180 6.16 19.91 -5.62
C LYS A 180 5.01 19.21 -6.35
N TYR A 181 4.05 18.71 -5.59
CA TYR A 181 2.90 17.99 -6.09
C TYR A 181 1.64 18.85 -6.02
N SER A 182 0.73 18.64 -6.97
CA SER A 182 -0.61 19.26 -6.98
C SER A 182 -1.42 18.81 -5.78
N THR A 183 -1.39 17.51 -5.46
CA THR A 183 -2.17 16.89 -4.39
C THR A 183 -1.30 15.99 -3.52
N VAL A 184 -1.84 15.60 -2.36
CA VAL A 184 -1.23 14.56 -1.50
C VAL A 184 -1.23 13.21 -2.23
N VAL A 185 -2.30 12.89 -2.95
CA VAL A 185 -2.44 11.67 -3.77
C VAL A 185 -1.29 11.55 -4.77
N ASP A 186 -0.91 12.63 -5.44
CA ASP A 186 0.20 12.63 -6.39
C ASP A 186 1.55 12.34 -5.71
N SER A 187 1.75 12.84 -4.49
CA SER A 187 2.95 12.52 -3.71
C SER A 187 2.99 11.05 -3.29
N VAL A 188 1.86 10.47 -2.90
CA VAL A 188 1.75 9.05 -2.56
C VAL A 188 2.00 8.17 -3.79
N ARG A 189 1.43 8.53 -4.95
CA ARG A 189 1.62 7.80 -6.20
C ARG A 189 3.09 7.80 -6.64
N ASP A 190 3.78 8.95 -6.61
CA ASP A 190 5.20 9.05 -6.97
C ASP A 190 6.10 8.26 -5.99
N TYR A 191 5.71 8.19 -4.71
CA TYR A 191 6.39 7.34 -3.72
C TYR A 191 6.30 5.85 -4.06
N TYR A 192 5.10 5.32 -4.34
CA TYR A 192 4.93 3.91 -4.73
C TYR A 192 5.71 3.60 -6.02
N ILE A 193 5.65 4.49 -7.02
CA ILE A 193 6.42 4.36 -8.26
C ILE A 193 7.93 4.34 -8.01
N THR A 194 8.42 5.13 -7.04
CA THR A 194 9.84 5.16 -6.69
C THR A 194 10.31 3.80 -6.15
N LEU A 195 9.55 3.19 -5.23
CA LEU A 195 9.85 1.85 -4.71
C LEU A 195 9.69 0.77 -5.79
N ALA A 196 8.76 0.96 -6.72
CA ALA A 196 8.52 0.03 -7.81
C ALA A 196 9.66 0.01 -8.86
N ARG A 197 10.44 1.10 -8.99
CA ARG A 197 11.43 1.29 -10.06
C ARG A 197 12.88 1.19 -9.62
N SER A 198 13.19 1.60 -8.39
CA SER A 198 14.60 1.67 -7.95
C SER A 198 15.22 0.28 -7.85
N SER A 199 16.46 0.12 -8.32
CA SER A 199 17.21 -1.13 -8.15
C SER A 199 17.49 -1.43 -6.67
N ALA A 200 17.59 -0.39 -5.82
CA ALA A 200 17.83 -0.53 -4.38
C ALA A 200 16.70 -1.24 -3.61
N PHE A 201 15.52 -1.41 -4.23
CA PHE A 201 14.36 -2.06 -3.60
C PHE A 201 13.96 -3.35 -4.34
N LYS A 202 14.90 -3.99 -5.03
CA LYS A 202 14.65 -5.24 -5.76
C LYS A 202 14.24 -6.36 -4.79
N GLU A 203 14.99 -6.52 -3.71
CA GLU A 203 14.75 -7.52 -2.66
C GLU A 203 13.41 -7.27 -1.96
N PHE A 204 13.08 -6.01 -1.69
CA PHE A 204 11.76 -5.61 -1.20
C PHE A 204 10.63 -6.03 -2.15
N ARG A 205 10.80 -5.80 -3.47
CA ARG A 205 9.81 -6.19 -4.48
C ARG A 205 9.65 -7.70 -4.63
N GLU A 206 10.73 -8.45 -4.50
CA GLU A 206 10.70 -9.92 -4.50
C GLU A 206 10.02 -10.47 -3.23
N LEU A 207 10.29 -9.86 -2.07
CA LEU A 207 9.75 -10.30 -0.80
C LEU A 207 8.24 -10.05 -0.69
N LYS A 208 7.73 -8.91 -1.17
CA LYS A 208 6.28 -8.62 -1.15
C LYS A 208 5.46 -9.59 -2.01
N MET A 209 6.07 -10.32 -2.95
CA MET A 209 5.37 -11.41 -3.65
C MET A 209 5.13 -12.63 -2.77
N LYS A 210 5.94 -12.81 -1.71
CA LYS A 210 5.91 -13.99 -0.83
C LYS A 210 5.18 -13.74 0.48
N THR A 211 5.04 -12.48 0.88
CA THR A 211 4.39 -12.11 2.14
C THR A 211 3.90 -10.68 2.10
N ASP A 212 2.74 -10.44 2.72
CA ASP A 212 2.21 -9.11 2.99
C ASP A 212 2.46 -8.67 4.44
N ASP A 213 3.32 -9.38 5.19
CA ASP A 213 3.68 -9.02 6.57
C ASP A 213 4.56 -7.76 6.57
N PRO A 214 4.06 -6.61 7.04
CA PRO A 214 4.81 -5.36 6.95
C PRO A 214 6.11 -5.41 7.78
N TYR A 215 6.16 -6.20 8.87
CA TYR A 215 7.36 -6.31 9.71
C TYR A 215 8.49 -7.12 9.07
N LYS A 216 8.17 -7.97 8.10
CA LYS A 216 9.18 -8.62 7.26
C LYS A 216 9.63 -7.68 6.16
N LEU A 217 8.69 -7.03 5.48
CA LEU A 217 8.97 -6.18 4.34
C LEU A 217 9.86 -4.98 4.66
N VAL A 218 9.61 -4.31 5.80
CA VAL A 218 10.40 -3.12 6.17
C VAL A 218 11.87 -3.41 6.43
N LYS A 219 12.28 -4.68 6.57
CA LYS A 219 13.70 -5.07 6.70
C LYS A 219 14.50 -4.82 5.43
N GLU A 220 13.83 -4.82 4.27
CA GLU A 220 14.44 -4.58 2.95
C GLU A 220 14.40 -3.10 2.54
N LEU A 221 14.27 -2.17 3.51
CA LEU A 221 14.18 -0.72 3.29
C LEU A 221 15.32 0.06 3.96
N ASP A 222 16.44 -0.59 4.26
CA ASP A 222 17.64 0.06 4.83
C ASP A 222 18.23 1.11 3.88
N ASP A 223 18.23 0.86 2.57
CA ASP A 223 18.67 1.80 1.54
C ASP A 223 17.73 3.01 1.33
N TYR A 224 16.57 3.03 1.99
CA TYR A 224 15.64 4.16 1.88
C TYR A 224 16.16 5.40 2.61
N SER A 225 16.97 5.23 3.65
CA SER A 225 17.39 6.30 4.55
C SER A 225 18.90 6.26 4.81
N GLU A 226 19.50 7.43 5.00
CA GLU A 226 20.89 7.55 5.46
C GLU A 226 21.12 6.91 6.85
N LEU A 227 20.05 6.56 7.57
CA LEU A 227 20.09 5.78 8.81
C LEU A 227 20.44 4.30 8.60
N GLY A 228 20.40 3.78 7.36
CA GLY A 228 20.69 2.39 7.02
C GLY A 228 19.87 1.40 7.85
N GLU A 229 20.52 0.37 8.40
CA GLU A 229 19.89 -0.70 9.20
C GLU A 229 19.07 -0.22 10.41
N LYS A 230 19.24 1.02 10.88
CA LYS A 230 18.42 1.58 11.95
C LYS A 230 17.01 1.96 11.46
N TYR A 231 16.87 2.29 10.18
CA TYR A 231 15.61 2.74 9.60
C TYR A 231 14.51 1.67 9.67
N PRO A 232 14.73 0.41 9.23
CA PRO A 232 13.74 -0.67 9.38
C PRO A 232 13.18 -0.84 10.81
N LYS A 233 14.03 -0.65 11.83
CA LYS A 233 13.65 -0.78 13.24
C LYS A 233 12.74 0.36 13.69
N GLN A 234 13.05 1.59 13.27
CA GLN A 234 12.20 2.75 13.55
C GLN A 234 10.86 2.63 12.82
N LEU A 235 10.88 2.19 11.56
CA LEU A 235 9.68 1.99 10.77
C LEU A 235 8.77 0.91 11.36
N SER A 236 9.33 -0.24 11.76
CA SER A 236 8.60 -1.30 12.47
C SER A 236 7.96 -0.79 13.77
N SER A 237 8.68 0.04 14.51
CA SER A 237 8.18 0.64 15.77
C SER A 237 7.05 1.63 15.51
N MET A 238 7.15 2.42 14.43
CA MET A 238 6.11 3.35 14.00
C MET A 238 4.80 2.62 13.67
N ILE A 239 4.89 1.54 12.87
CA ILE A 239 3.75 0.69 12.51
C ILE A 239 3.09 0.13 13.77
N LYS A 240 3.88 -0.48 14.66
CA LYS A 240 3.37 -1.16 15.86
C LYS A 240 2.76 -0.19 16.87
N TYR A 241 3.47 0.89 17.20
CA TYR A 241 3.05 1.82 18.25
C TYR A 241 1.75 2.55 17.88
N ASN A 242 1.60 2.96 16.62
CA ASN A 242 0.39 3.65 16.16
C ASN A 242 -0.67 2.71 15.58
N LYS A 243 -0.44 1.39 15.66
CA LYS A 243 -1.34 0.34 15.16
C LYS A 243 -1.71 0.50 13.67
N PHE A 244 -0.77 0.99 12.86
CA PHE A 244 -1.06 1.20 11.44
C PHE A 244 -1.26 -0.09 10.65
N TYR A 245 -0.87 -1.24 11.20
CA TYR A 245 -1.20 -2.55 10.65
C TYR A 245 -2.72 -2.80 10.52
N LEU A 246 -3.55 -2.07 11.28
CA LEU A 246 -5.02 -2.14 11.14
C LEU A 246 -5.52 -1.54 9.82
N TYR A 247 -4.70 -0.75 9.12
CA TYR A 247 -5.02 -0.23 7.80
C TYR A 247 -4.61 -1.19 6.68
N ASP A 248 -4.03 -2.36 6.98
CA ASP A 248 -3.69 -3.35 5.95
C ASP A 248 -4.87 -4.28 5.61
N GLU A 249 -5.95 -4.20 6.38
CA GLU A 249 -7.23 -4.90 6.15
C GLU A 249 -8.07 -4.22 5.06
#